data_AF-W8BVS7-F1
#
_entry.id   AF-W8BVS7-F1
#
_cell.length_a   1.000
_cell.length_b   1.000
_cell.length_c   1.000
_cell.angle_alpha   90.00
_cell.angle_beta   90.00
_cell.angle_gamma   90.00
#
_symmetry.space_group_name_H-M   'P 1'
#
loop_
_entity.id
_entity.type
_entity.pdbx_description
1 polymer ?
#
loop_
_entity_poly.entity_id
_entity_poly.type
_entity_poly.pdbx_seq_one_letter_code
_entity_poly.pdbx_strand_id
1 'polypeptide(L)'
;IFYLCSIPCVRKRKQSAKMPELSAAEKDFLRRKHEQTSKLRAEYLKQISNPHRHATGEGGTLFDAGLARFQAMRVSNYEHFRPTGVAFRAGFFAVILPIAVYAWALKSERDGREQKYRTGQVAYKDRQFKFI
;
A
#
# COMPACT_ATOMS: atom_id res chain seq x y z
N ILE A 1 2.23 -21.73 0.20
CA ILE A 1 3.25 -20.68 -0.03
C ILE A 1 2.50 -19.35 -0.22
N PHE A 2 1.72 -18.78 0.69
CA PHE A 2 1.85 -18.49 2.13
C PHE A 2 3.10 -17.70 2.52
N TYR A 3 3.40 -16.62 1.79
CA TYR A 3 4.01 -15.45 2.42
C TYR A 3 2.88 -14.55 2.92
N LEU A 4 2.43 -14.85 4.14
CA LEU A 4 1.75 -13.86 4.98
C LEU A 4 2.75 -12.73 5.18
N CYS A 5 2.45 -11.62 4.52
CA CYS A 5 3.06 -10.33 4.77
C CYS A 5 2.96 -10.05 6.27
N SER A 6 4.07 -10.20 6.99
CA SER A 6 4.24 -9.73 8.36
C SER A 6 4.27 -8.20 8.36
N ILE A 7 3.15 -7.60 7.98
CA ILE A 7 2.79 -6.27 8.45
C ILE A 7 2.50 -6.48 9.94
N PRO A 8 3.22 -5.86 10.87
CA PRO A 8 2.71 -5.77 12.23
C PRO A 8 1.43 -4.93 12.14
N CYS A 9 0.30 -5.60 11.95
CA CYS A 9 -1.02 -5.05 12.19
C CYS A 9 -1.04 -4.74 13.69
N VAL A 10 -0.70 -3.50 14.03
CA VAL A 10 -0.84 -2.98 15.39
C VAL A 10 -2.33 -2.88 15.64
N ARG A 11 -2.90 -4.03 16.05
CA ARG A 11 -4.22 -4.14 16.66
C ARG A 11 -4.18 -3.24 17.88
N LYS A 12 -4.67 -2.00 17.74
CA LYS A 12 -4.81 -1.08 18.86
C LYS A 12 -5.76 -1.72 19.86
N ARG A 13 -5.20 -2.35 20.89
CA ARG A 13 -5.95 -2.73 22.08
C ARG A 13 -6.58 -1.45 22.62
N LYS A 14 -7.90 -1.45 22.81
CA LYS A 14 -8.60 -0.45 23.63
C LYS A 14 -8.00 -0.55 25.03
N GLN A 15 -6.96 0.23 25.32
CA GLN A 15 -6.51 0.43 26.69
C GLN A 15 -7.48 1.41 27.33
N SER A 16 -8.27 0.89 28.26
CA SER A 16 -9.18 1.64 29.13
C SER A 16 -8.42 2.71 29.92
N ALA A 17 -9.09 3.83 30.17
CA ALA A 17 -8.61 5.00 30.89
C ALA A 17 -7.95 4.68 32.24
N LYS A 18 -6.62 4.56 32.22
CA LYS A 18 -5.71 4.95 33.31
C LYS A 18 -4.55 5.64 32.64
N MET A 19 -4.38 6.95 32.89
CA MET A 19 -3.16 7.66 32.49
C MET A 19 -2.01 6.92 33.19
N PRO A 20 -1.03 6.34 32.48
CA PRO A 20 0.14 5.77 33.13
C PRO A 20 0.83 6.89 33.91
N GLU A 21 1.50 6.56 35.03
CA GLU A 21 2.48 7.45 35.65
C GLU A 21 3.66 7.63 34.70
N LEU A 22 3.48 8.51 33.71
CA LEU A 22 4.44 8.76 32.65
C LEU A 22 5.66 9.49 33.22
N SER A 23 6.83 9.11 32.73
CA SER A 23 8.08 9.81 33.03
C SER A 23 7.99 11.29 32.60
N ALA A 24 8.77 12.16 33.23
CA ALA A 24 8.76 13.60 32.92
C ALA A 24 9.03 13.86 31.42
N ALA A 25 9.95 13.10 30.81
CA ALA A 25 10.28 13.21 29.39
C ALA A 25 9.09 12.86 28.47
N GLU A 26 8.32 11.82 28.81
CA GLU A 26 7.13 11.44 28.04
C GLU A 26 6.02 12.49 28.15
N LYS A 27 5.84 13.07 29.35
CA LYS A 27 4.89 14.17 29.57
C LYS A 27 5.24 15.37 28.70
N ASP A 28 6.52 15.73 28.60
CA ASP A 28 6.97 16.83 27.76
C ASP A 28 6.79 16.55 26.27
N PHE A 29 7.06 15.31 25.83
CA PHE A 29 6.81 14.89 24.45
C PHE A 29 5.31 14.99 24.07
N LEU A 30 4.42 14.55 24.97
CA LEU A 30 2.97 14.65 24.76
C LEU A 30 2.49 16.10 24.72
N ARG A 31 3.02 16.97 25.59
CA ARG A 31 2.73 18.41 25.57
C ARG A 31 3.12 19.04 24.25
N ARG A 32 4.35 18.81 23.79
CA ARG A 32 4.84 19.32 22.48
C ARG A 32 3.97 18.86 21.31
N LYS A 33 3.60 17.58 21.28
CA LYS A 33 2.72 17.03 20.24
C LYS A 33 1.32 17.65 20.30
N HIS A 34 0.77 17.82 21.51
CA HIS A 34 -0.53 18.46 21.71
C HIS A 34 -0.52 19.91 21.24
N GLU A 35 0.53 20.67 21.59
CA GLU A 35 0.75 22.05 21.16
C GLU A 35 0.84 22.18 19.64
N GLN A 36 1.56 21.27 18.96
CA GLN A 36 1.62 21.28 17.50
C GLN A 36 0.26 20.98 16.86
N THR A 37 -0.47 20.01 17.43
CA THR A 37 -1.81 19.63 16.93
C THR A 37 -2.82 20.76 17.14
N SER A 38 -2.77 21.43 18.28
CA SER A 38 -3.67 22.56 18.58
C SER A 38 -3.39 23.76 17.69
N LYS A 39 -2.11 24.06 17.40
CA LYS A 39 -1.70 25.12 16.45
C LYS A 39 -2.25 24.87 15.05
N LEU A 40 -2.00 23.69 14.46
CA LEU A 40 -2.49 23.34 13.13
C LEU A 40 -4.02 23.36 13.06
N ARG A 41 -4.69 22.89 14.11
CA ARG A 41 -6.14 22.94 14.21
C ARG A 41 -6.66 24.38 14.27
N ALA A 42 -6.01 25.25 15.03
CA ALA A 42 -6.38 26.66 15.12
C ALA A 42 -6.25 27.37 13.76
N GLU A 43 -5.16 27.10 13.02
CA GLU A 43 -4.96 27.62 11.65
C GLU A 43 -6.08 27.15 10.70
N TYR A 44 -6.38 25.84 10.71
CA TYR A 44 -7.47 25.27 9.91
C TYR A 44 -8.82 25.90 10.26
N LEU A 45 -9.13 26.02 11.56
CA LEU A 45 -10.39 26.61 12.03
C LEU A 45 -10.50 28.08 11.62
N LYS A 46 -9.40 28.85 11.70
CA LYS A 46 -9.36 30.25 11.25
C LYS A 46 -9.67 30.37 9.76
N GLN A 47 -9.12 29.47 8.95
CA GLN A 47 -9.32 29.50 7.49
C GLN A 47 -10.73 29.01 7.09
N ILE A 48 -11.30 28.02 7.79
CA ILE A 48 -12.63 27.49 7.45
C ILE A 48 -13.78 28.35 7.97
N SER A 49 -13.61 29.00 9.12
CA SER A 49 -14.65 29.85 9.72
C SER A 49 -14.77 31.22 9.05
N ASN A 50 -13.83 31.62 8.19
CA ASN A 50 -13.88 32.91 7.49
C ASN A 50 -14.95 32.89 6.37
N PRO A 51 -16.03 33.68 6.49
CA PRO A 51 -17.13 33.69 5.51
C PRO A 51 -16.74 34.33 4.17
N HIS A 52 -15.73 35.20 4.15
CA HIS A 52 -15.30 35.92 2.94
C HIS A 52 -14.30 35.12 2.10
N ARG A 53 -13.91 33.92 2.52
CA ARG A 53 -12.94 33.08 1.79
C ARG A 53 -13.38 32.75 0.37
N HIS A 54 -14.69 32.62 0.13
CA HIS A 54 -15.23 32.36 -1.20
C HIS A 54 -15.13 33.56 -2.16
N ALA A 55 -14.99 34.78 -1.62
CA ALA A 55 -14.89 36.01 -2.42
C ALA A 55 -13.47 36.26 -2.97
N THR A 56 -12.43 35.72 -2.33
CA THR A 56 -11.01 35.87 -2.74
C THR A 56 -10.58 34.96 -3.90
N GLY A 57 -11.51 34.25 -4.56
CA GLY A 57 -11.18 33.36 -5.69
C GLY A 57 -10.55 32.02 -5.30
N GLU A 58 -10.23 31.83 -4.02
CA GLU A 58 -9.81 30.55 -3.42
C GLU A 58 -11.02 29.67 -3.01
N GLY A 59 -12.16 29.85 -3.70
CA GLY A 59 -13.44 29.24 -3.36
C GLY A 59 -13.46 27.73 -3.64
N GLY A 60 -12.87 26.95 -2.74
CA GLY A 60 -12.82 25.49 -2.84
C GLY A 60 -12.36 24.80 -1.56
N THR A 61 -11.71 23.64 -1.71
CA THR A 61 -11.08 22.90 -0.63
C THR A 61 -9.86 23.65 -0.09
N LEU A 62 -9.71 23.69 1.24
CA LEU A 62 -8.55 24.32 1.86
C LEU A 62 -7.26 23.57 1.52
N PHE A 63 -6.23 24.30 1.08
CA PHE A 63 -4.91 23.73 0.79
C PHE A 63 -4.22 23.27 2.08
N ASP A 64 -3.91 21.97 2.17
CA ASP A 64 -3.09 21.41 3.24
C ASP A 64 -1.68 21.13 2.73
N ALA A 65 -0.69 21.84 3.30
CA ALA A 65 0.72 21.63 2.98
C ALA A 65 1.20 20.21 3.33
N GLY A 66 0.61 19.54 4.34
CA GLY A 66 0.92 18.17 4.70
C GLY A 66 0.56 17.18 3.60
N LEU A 67 -0.66 17.27 3.07
CA LEU A 67 -1.12 16.46 1.94
C LEU A 67 -0.32 16.75 0.67
N ALA A 68 -0.07 18.02 0.37
CA ALA A 68 0.72 18.41 -0.80
C ALA A 68 2.14 17.83 -0.74
N ARG A 69 2.81 17.89 0.43
CA ARG A 69 4.14 17.27 0.62
C ARG A 69 4.11 15.76 0.49
N PHE A 70 3.08 15.10 1.04
CA PHE A 70 2.94 13.65 0.92
C PHE A 70 2.76 13.22 -0.54
N GLN A 71 1.96 13.95 -1.31
CA GLN A 71 1.79 13.71 -2.73
C GLN A 71 3.10 13.97 -3.50
N ALA A 72 3.78 15.07 -3.22
CA ALA A 72 5.07 15.41 -3.84
C ALA A 72 6.10 14.28 -3.62
N MET A 73 6.23 13.76 -2.39
CA MET A 73 7.14 12.65 -2.08
C MET A 73 6.82 11.36 -2.85
N ARG A 74 5.53 11.10 -3.13
CA ARG A 74 5.14 9.93 -3.94
C ARG A 74 5.51 10.07 -5.40
N VAL A 75 5.49 11.28 -5.92
CA VAL A 75 5.87 11.58 -7.31
C VAL A 75 7.39 11.59 -7.46
N SER A 76 8.12 12.18 -6.50
CA SER A 76 9.60 12.26 -6.51
C SER A 76 10.32 11.04 -5.95
N ASN A 77 9.64 9.88 -5.85
CA ASN A 77 10.23 8.63 -5.36
C ASN A 77 11.47 8.20 -6.16
N TYR A 78 11.49 8.46 -7.47
CA TYR A 78 12.60 8.07 -8.33
C TYR A 78 13.89 8.81 -7.98
N GLU A 79 13.81 10.10 -7.66
CA GLU A 79 14.96 10.93 -7.28
C GLU A 79 15.61 10.46 -5.97
N HIS A 80 14.79 9.92 -5.06
CA HIS A 80 15.22 9.46 -3.74
C HIS A 80 15.56 7.95 -3.71
N PHE A 81 15.47 7.27 -4.85
CA PHE A 81 15.73 5.83 -4.92
C PHE A 81 17.22 5.53 -4.72
N ARG A 82 17.53 4.66 -3.76
CA ARG A 82 18.87 4.12 -3.54
C ARG A 82 18.88 2.64 -3.90
N PRO A 83 19.74 2.19 -4.84
CA PRO A 83 19.82 0.78 -5.20
C PRO A 83 20.45 -0.02 -4.04
N THR A 84 19.60 -0.57 -3.19
CA THR A 84 19.99 -1.45 -2.08
C THR A 84 19.68 -2.91 -2.40
N GLY A 85 20.41 -3.85 -1.78
CA GLY A 85 20.17 -5.28 -2.01
C GLY A 85 18.76 -5.74 -1.62
N VAL A 86 18.13 -5.09 -0.63
CA VAL A 86 16.74 -5.37 -0.25
C VAL A 86 15.77 -4.94 -1.35
N ALA A 87 15.93 -3.72 -1.87
CA ALA A 87 15.09 -3.20 -2.96
C ALA A 87 15.23 -4.04 -4.24
N PHE A 88 16.46 -4.44 -4.58
CA PHE A 88 16.72 -5.30 -5.74
C PHE A 88 16.00 -6.64 -5.63
N ARG A 89 16.15 -7.36 -4.50
CA ARG A 89 15.47 -8.65 -4.30
C ARG A 89 13.95 -8.50 -4.36
N ALA A 90 13.40 -7.47 -3.74
CA ALA A 90 11.97 -7.21 -3.79
C ALA A 90 11.46 -6.99 -5.23
N GLY A 91 12.15 -6.15 -6.01
CA GLY A 91 11.82 -5.92 -7.42
C GLY A 91 11.99 -7.16 -8.29
N PHE A 92 13.10 -7.89 -8.13
CA PHE A 92 13.41 -9.10 -8.87
C PHE A 92 12.34 -10.18 -8.67
N PHE A 93 11.97 -10.48 -7.42
CA PHE A 93 10.92 -11.45 -7.14
C PHE A 93 9.54 -10.94 -7.56
N ALA A 94 9.25 -9.65 -7.44
CA ALA A 94 7.96 -9.11 -7.89
C ALA A 94 7.73 -9.28 -9.39
N VAL A 95 8.80 -9.26 -10.21
CA VAL A 95 8.71 -9.38 -11.68
C VAL A 95 8.89 -10.83 -12.15
N ILE A 96 9.94 -11.52 -11.69
CA ILE A 96 10.31 -12.82 -12.27
C ILE A 96 9.47 -13.96 -11.72
N LEU A 97 9.05 -13.89 -10.45
CA LEU A 97 8.21 -14.92 -9.84
C LEU A 97 6.90 -15.13 -10.60
N PRO A 98 6.06 -14.09 -10.89
CA PRO A 98 4.81 -14.31 -11.61
C PRO A 98 5.05 -14.84 -13.03
N ILE A 99 6.11 -14.41 -13.71
CA ILE A 99 6.46 -14.91 -15.05
C ILE A 99 6.82 -16.40 -15.01
N ALA A 100 7.69 -16.79 -14.08
CA ALA A 100 8.14 -18.17 -13.94
C ALA A 100 6.99 -19.10 -13.52
N VAL A 101 6.15 -18.67 -12.57
CA VAL A 101 4.99 -19.44 -12.12
C VAL A 101 3.98 -19.62 -13.26
N TYR A 102 3.71 -18.56 -14.02
CA TYR A 102 2.78 -18.63 -15.14
C TYR A 102 3.30 -19.54 -16.26
N ALA A 103 4.59 -19.43 -16.61
CA ALA A 103 5.21 -20.30 -17.61
C ALA A 103 5.18 -21.78 -17.18
N TRP A 104 5.47 -22.06 -15.90
CA TRP A 104 5.41 -23.41 -15.36
C TRP A 104 3.97 -23.98 -15.36
N ALA A 105 2.98 -23.18 -14.96
CA ALA A 105 1.57 -23.58 -14.98
C ALA A 105 1.09 -23.89 -16.40
N LEU A 106 1.44 -23.05 -17.38
CA LEU A 106 1.11 -23.31 -18.78
C LEU A 106 1.77 -24.60 -19.30
N LYS A 107 3.03 -24.85 -18.92
CA LYS A 107 3.73 -26.06 -19.35
C LYS A 107 3.11 -27.32 -18.76
N SER A 108 2.82 -27.32 -17.46
CA SER A 108 2.22 -28.47 -16.78
C SER A 108 0.81 -28.78 -17.28
N GLU A 109 -0.01 -27.77 -17.57
CA GLU A 109 -1.32 -27.97 -18.20
C GLU A 109 -1.22 -28.57 -19.62
N ARG A 110 -0.25 -28.10 -20.43
CA ARG A 110 -0.03 -28.63 -21.78
C ARG A 110 0.39 -30.09 -21.74
N ASP A 111 1.37 -30.42 -20.92
CA ASP A 111 1.91 -31.78 -20.81
C ASP A 111 0.86 -32.76 -20.24
N GLY A 112 0.12 -32.33 -19.21
CA GLY A 112 -0.96 -33.13 -18.64
C GLY A 112 -2.11 -33.36 -19.63
N ARG A 113 -2.44 -32.37 -20.47
CA ARG A 113 -3.46 -32.53 -21.51
C ARG A 113 -2.99 -33.43 -22.64
N GLU A 114 -1.73 -33.30 -23.07
CA GLU A 114 -1.15 -34.16 -24.09
C GLU A 114 -1.07 -35.62 -23.63
N GLN A 115 -0.71 -35.86 -22.36
CA GLN A 115 -0.70 -37.21 -21.78
C GLN A 115 -2.10 -37.84 -21.84
N LYS A 116 -3.16 -37.11 -21.49
CA LYS A 116 -4.55 -37.59 -21.57
C LYS A 116 -4.98 -37.94 -23.00
N TYR A 117 -4.45 -37.24 -23.99
CA TYR A 117 -4.70 -37.56 -25.41
C TYR A 117 -3.97 -38.83 -25.84
N ARG A 118 -2.73 -39.06 -25.39
CA ARG A 118 -1.94 -40.25 -25.72
C ARG A 118 -2.47 -41.52 -25.05
N THR A 119 -2.99 -41.41 -23.83
CA THR A 119 -3.56 -42.55 -23.09
C THR A 119 -5.01 -42.88 -23.51
N GLY A 120 -5.62 -42.06 -24.37
CA GLY A 120 -7.01 -42.25 -24.80
C GLY A 120 -8.06 -41.95 -23.73
N GLN A 121 -7.68 -41.31 -22.61
CA GLN A 121 -8.61 -40.94 -21.54
C GLN A 121 -9.65 -39.89 -21.98
N VAL A 122 -9.33 -39.08 -23.00
CA VAL A 122 -10.27 -38.11 -23.59
C VAL A 122 -10.78 -38.64 -24.91
N ALA A 123 -12.10 -38.81 -25.02
CA ALA A 123 -12.74 -39.23 -26.24
C ALA A 123 -12.48 -38.23 -27.38
N TYR A 124 -12.39 -38.73 -28.61
CA TYR A 124 -12.05 -37.91 -29.78
C TYR A 124 -13.00 -36.72 -30.00
N LYS A 125 -14.27 -36.87 -29.60
CA LYS A 125 -15.31 -35.82 -29.68
C LYS A 125 -15.07 -34.64 -28.72
N ASP A 126 -14.40 -34.86 -27.59
CA ASP A 126 -14.26 -33.88 -26.49
C ASP A 126 -12.94 -33.08 -26.59
N ARG A 127 -12.21 -33.22 -27.70
CA ARG A 127 -10.95 -32.49 -27.95
C ARG A 127 -11.26 -31.05 -28.34
N GLN A 128 -10.73 -30.10 -27.58
CA GLN A 128 -10.95 -28.66 -27.75
C GLN A 128 -10.41 -28.10 -29.09
N PHE A 129 -9.35 -28.69 -29.64
CA PHE A 129 -8.78 -28.34 -30.94
C PHE A 129 -8.80 -29.56 -31.84
N LYS A 130 -9.75 -29.60 -32.78
CA LYS A 130 -9.99 -30.75 -33.67
C LYS A 130 -9.58 -30.50 -35.12
N PHE A 131 -9.75 -29.27 -35.61
CA PHE A 131 -9.63 -28.90 -37.03
C PHE A 131 -8.84 -27.60 -37.28
N ILE A 132 -8.03 -27.17 -36.31
CA ILE A 132 -7.13 -26.02 -36.43
C ILE A 132 -5.71 -26.54 -36.33
#